data_AF-A0A0M3JQ07-F1
#
_entry.id   AF-A0A0M3JQ07-F1
#
_cell.length_a   1.000
_cell.length_b   1.000
_cell.length_c   1.000
_cell.angle_alpha   90.00
_cell.angle_beta   90.00
_cell.angle_gamma   90.00
#
_symmetry.space_group_name_H-M   'P 1'
#
loop_
_entity.id
_entity.type
_entity.pdbx_description
1 polymer ?
#
loop_
_entity_poly.entity_id
_entity_poly.type
_entity_poly.pdbx_seq_one_letter_code
_entity_poly.pdbx_strand_id
1 'polypeptide(L)'
;MFIDAFVLGLANFSKLSTQPLQISDTLHKAFIEVSEEGTEAAAATAIIVTRNAETPPKEFIANRPFMFVIAKQEQILFIGRFTTS
;
A
#
# COMPACT_ATOMS: atom_id res chain seq x y z
N MET A 1 24.95 -7.83 2.65
CA MET A 1 23.49 -8.09 2.53
C MET A 1 22.74 -6.76 2.56
N PHE A 2 22.12 -6.36 1.44
CA PHE A 2 21.51 -5.04 1.13
C PHE A 2 22.38 -3.78 1.24
N ILE A 3 23.14 -3.59 2.30
CA ILE A 3 23.94 -2.38 2.53
C ILE A 3 25.12 -2.30 1.55
N ASP A 4 25.71 -3.44 1.16
CA ASP A 4 26.86 -3.51 0.25
C ASP A 4 26.62 -2.75 -1.05
N ALA A 5 25.38 -2.74 -1.54
CA ALA A 5 24.98 -2.04 -2.76
C ALA A 5 25.24 -0.52 -2.70
N PHE A 6 25.30 0.06 -1.50
CA PHE A 6 25.50 1.48 -1.26
C PHE A 6 26.94 1.85 -0.85
N VAL A 7 27.85 0.87 -0.77
CA VAL A 7 29.23 1.08 -0.30
C VAL A 7 30.24 0.81 -1.40
N LEU A 8 31.11 1.80 -1.66
CA LEU A 8 32.11 1.73 -2.71
C LEU A 8 33.12 0.61 -2.38
N GLY A 9 33.35 -0.28 -3.34
CA GLY A 9 34.27 -1.40 -3.19
C GLY A 9 33.64 -2.65 -2.53
N LEU A 10 32.45 -2.55 -1.94
CA LEU A 10 31.65 -3.71 -1.52
C LEU A 10 30.51 -4.03 -2.49
N ALA A 11 29.99 -3.02 -3.19
CA ALA A 11 28.98 -3.18 -4.21
C ALA A 11 29.49 -4.01 -5.40
N ASN A 12 28.80 -5.11 -5.72
CA ASN A 12 29.12 -5.93 -6.88
C ASN A 12 28.05 -5.78 -7.97
N PHE A 13 28.27 -4.81 -8.85
CA PHE A 13 27.48 -4.59 -10.06
C PHE A 13 28.26 -4.95 -11.34
N SER A 14 29.19 -5.91 -11.26
CA SER A 14 30.03 -6.36 -12.40
C SER A 14 29.24 -6.89 -13.60
N LYS A 15 27.98 -7.33 -13.38
CA LYS A 15 27.05 -7.73 -14.45
C LYS A 15 26.42 -6.56 -15.20
N LEU A 16 26.56 -5.32 -14.70
CA LEU A 16 26.02 -4.10 -15.30
C LEU A 16 27.11 -3.22 -15.91
N SER A 17 28.31 -3.20 -15.32
CA SER A 17 29.44 -2.41 -15.79
C SER A 17 30.77 -3.06 -15.45
N THR A 18 31.79 -2.81 -16.27
CA THR A 18 33.18 -3.18 -15.99
C THR A 18 33.87 -2.23 -15.01
N GLN A 19 33.29 -1.05 -14.76
CA GLN A 19 33.75 -0.10 -13.76
C GLN A 19 33.05 -0.33 -12.41
N PRO A 20 33.71 -0.05 -11.27
CA PRO A 20 33.06 -0.09 -9.96
C PRO A 20 31.86 0.86 -9.89
N LEU A 21 30.70 0.35 -9.50
CA LEU A 21 29.48 1.11 -9.29
C LEU A 21 28.95 0.90 -7.88
N GLN A 22 28.17 1.85 -7.39
CA GLN A 22 27.36 1.73 -6.18
C GLN A 22 26.04 2.47 -6.37
N ILE A 23 25.05 2.18 -5.52
CA ILE A 23 23.85 2.99 -5.39
C ILE A 23 24.18 4.19 -4.50
N SER A 24 23.97 5.40 -5.02
CA SER A 24 24.15 6.63 -4.23
C SER A 24 22.92 6.94 -3.37
N ASP A 25 21.73 6.82 -3.96
CA ASP A 25 20.44 7.08 -3.31
C ASP A 25 19.31 6.35 -4.03
N THR A 26 18.20 6.14 -3.33
CA THR A 26 16.97 5.56 -3.87
C THR A 26 15.76 6.38 -3.43
N LEU A 27 15.00 6.88 -4.39
CA LEU A 27 13.79 7.66 -4.12
C LEU A 27 12.54 6.82 -4.38
N HIS A 28 11.67 6.73 -3.38
CA HIS A 28 10.36 6.08 -3.50
C HIS A 28 9.27 7.10 -3.13
N LYS A 29 8.33 7.34 -4.05
CA LYS A 29 7.20 8.25 -3.84
C LYS A 29 5.90 7.53 -4.20
N ALA A 30 4.97 7.50 -3.26
CA ALA A 30 3.64 6.93 -3.43
C ALA A 30 2.58 7.97 -3.07
N PHE A 31 1.43 7.89 -3.75
CA PHE A 31 0.27 8.73 -3.49
C PHE A 31 -0.97 7.83 -3.40
N ILE A 32 -1.80 8.07 -2.40
CA ILE A 32 -3.02 7.30 -2.14
C ILE A 32 -4.14 8.30 -1.89
N GLU A 33 -5.22 8.15 -2.64
CA GLU A 33 -6.46 8.89 -2.49
C GLU A 33 -7.58 7.91 -2.21
N VAL A 34 -8.39 8.19 -1.19
CA VAL A 34 -9.53 7.37 -0.80
C VAL A 34 -10.77 8.24 -0.94
N SER A 35 -11.70 7.83 -1.79
CA SER A 35 -12.96 8.52 -2.04
C SER A 35 -14.14 7.55 -1.93
N GLU A 36 -15.34 8.12 -1.82
CA GLU A 36 -16.57 7.35 -1.67
C GLU A 36 -17.11 6.82 -2.99
N GLU A 37 -16.74 7.40 -4.15
CA GLU A 37 -17.35 7.11 -5.46
C GLU A 37 -17.43 5.61 -5.79
N GLY A 38 -16.33 4.87 -5.61
CA GLY A 38 -16.30 3.41 -5.85
C GLY A 38 -17.01 2.58 -4.77
N THR A 39 -17.09 3.11 -3.54
CA THR A 39 -17.77 2.45 -2.42
C THR A 39 -19.28 2.66 -2.50
N GLU A 40 -19.73 3.85 -2.90
CA GLU A 40 -21.13 4.23 -3.05
C GLU A 40 -21.82 3.40 -4.14
N ALA A 41 -21.20 3.26 -5.31
CA ALA A 41 -21.75 2.45 -6.41
C ALA A 41 -21.93 0.97 -6.01
N ALA A 42 -20.96 0.40 -5.30
CA ALA A 42 -21.03 -0.96 -4.78
C ALA A 42 -22.12 -1.10 -3.70
N ALA A 43 -22.20 -0.15 -2.75
CA ALA A 43 -23.20 -0.14 -1.68
C ALA A 43 -24.63 -0.01 -2.22
N ALA A 44 -24.87 0.89 -3.18
CA ALA A 44 -26.18 1.04 -3.82
C ALA A 44 -26.64 -0.26 -4.51
N THR A 45 -25.74 -0.93 -5.23
CA THR A 45 -26.01 -2.24 -5.86
C THR A 45 -26.31 -3.30 -4.81
N ALA A 46 -25.55 -3.33 -3.71
CA ALA A 46 -25.79 -4.26 -2.61
C ALA A 46 -27.18 -4.06 -2.00
N ILE A 47 -27.57 -2.83 -1.65
CA ILE A 47 -28.89 -2.51 -1.05
C ILE A 47 -30.06 -2.99 -1.93
N ILE A 48 -29.94 -2.86 -3.26
CA ILE A 48 -30.94 -3.37 -4.21
C ILE A 48 -31.09 -4.90 -4.09
N VAL A 49 -30.00 -5.62 -3.82
CA VAL A 49 -29.97 -7.09 -3.67
C VAL A 49 -30.36 -7.55 -2.26
N THR A 50 -29.95 -6.86 -1.19
CA THR A 50 -30.18 -7.28 0.23
C THR A 50 -31.56 -6.95 0.79
N ARG A 51 -32.44 -6.29 0.05
CA ARG A 51 -33.78 -5.87 0.52
C ARG A 51 -34.68 -7.02 1.05
N ASN A 52 -34.25 -8.28 0.96
CA ASN A 52 -34.99 -9.46 1.40
C ASN A 52 -34.43 -10.22 2.62
N ALA A 53 -33.25 -9.91 3.20
CA ALA A 53 -32.85 -10.55 4.46
C ALA A 53 -31.66 -9.88 5.19
N GLU A 54 -31.74 -9.96 6.53
CA GLU A 54 -30.65 -10.10 7.51
C GLU A 54 -30.03 -8.89 8.26
N THR A 55 -29.61 -9.28 9.47
CA THR A 55 -28.85 -8.68 10.58
C THR A 55 -28.08 -7.39 10.28
N PRO A 56 -28.15 -6.37 11.17
CA PRO A 56 -27.40 -5.12 10.97
C PRO A 56 -25.88 -5.38 10.92
N PRO A 57 -25.16 -4.72 10.00
CA PRO A 57 -23.72 -4.87 9.88
C PRO A 57 -23.01 -4.37 11.15
N LYS A 58 -21.86 -4.96 11.46
CA LYS A 58 -20.99 -4.45 12.53
C LYS A 58 -20.48 -3.07 12.15
N GLU A 59 -20.62 -2.11 13.06
CA GLU A 59 -20.14 -0.75 12.86
C GLU A 59 -18.61 -0.68 13.05
N PHE A 60 -17.92 -0.03 12.12
CA PHE A 60 -16.50 0.27 12.20
C PHE A 60 -16.29 1.77 12.06
N ILE A 61 -15.74 2.38 13.11
CA ILE A 61 -15.50 3.83 13.17
C ILE A 61 -13.98 4.08 13.22
N ALA A 62 -13.42 4.57 12.12
CA ALA A 62 -11.99 4.87 11.97
C ALA A 62 -11.62 6.29 12.47
N ASN A 63 -12.03 6.64 13.69
CA ASN A 63 -11.88 7.99 14.27
C ASN A 63 -10.60 8.20 15.11
N ARG A 64 -9.58 7.38 14.91
CA ARG A 64 -8.28 7.42 15.60
C ARG A 64 -7.20 6.82 14.70
N PRO A 65 -5.90 7.01 14.96
CA PRO A 65 -4.83 6.44 14.15
C PRO A 65 -5.06 4.97 13.76
N PHE A 66 -4.91 4.66 12.48
CA PHE A 66 -5.11 3.32 11.95
C PHE A 66 -4.09 2.97 10.86
N MET A 67 -3.86 1.68 10.67
CA MET A 67 -3.08 1.14 9.55
C MET A 67 -4.02 0.76 8.41
N PHE A 68 -3.57 0.92 7.18
CA PHE A 68 -4.28 0.44 5.99
C PHE A 68 -3.33 -0.34 5.09
N VAL A 69 -3.90 -1.28 4.34
CA VAL A 69 -3.18 -2.14 3.39
C VAL A 69 -4.00 -2.23 2.10
N ILE A 70 -3.35 -2.04 0.97
CA ILE A 70 -3.90 -2.42 -0.34
C ILE A 70 -3.21 -3.73 -0.72
N ALA A 71 -3.99 -4.80 -0.81
CA ALA A 71 -3.48 -6.13 -1.11
C ALA A 71 -4.20 -6.76 -2.30
N LYS A 72 -3.48 -7.62 -3.02
CA LYS A 72 -4.05 -8.52 -4.02
C LYS A 72 -3.73 -9.95 -3.58
N GLN A 73 -4.75 -10.71 -3.19
CA GLN A 73 -4.58 -12.03 -2.56
C GLN A 73 -3.67 -11.92 -1.32
N GLU A 74 -2.55 -12.63 -1.28
CA GLU A 74 -1.58 -12.61 -0.18
C GLU A 74 -0.45 -11.57 -0.38
N GLN A 75 -0.50 -10.78 -1.46
CA GLN A 75 0.54 -9.78 -1.76
C GLN A 75 0.14 -8.39 -1.27
N ILE A 76 0.99 -7.80 -0.44
CA ILE A 76 0.89 -6.39 -0.02
C ILE A 76 1.42 -5.51 -1.14
N LEU A 77 0.55 -4.66 -1.71
CA LEU A 77 0.92 -3.68 -2.73
C LEU A 77 1.27 -2.34 -2.09
N PHE A 78 0.49 -1.93 -1.09
CA PHE A 78 0.72 -0.73 -0.29
C PHE A 78 0.42 -1.00 1.17
N ILE A 79 1.20 -0.39 2.06
CA ILE A 79 0.96 -0.35 3.50
C ILE A 79 1.22 1.06 4.00
N GLY A 80 0.36 1.55 4.88
CA GLY A 80 0.51 2.89 5.43
C GLY A 80 -0.22 3.08 6.74
N ARG A 81 0.03 4.23 7.36
CA ARG A 81 -0.61 4.67 8.61
C ARG A 81 -1.29 6.00 8.36
N PHE A 82 -2.56 6.08 8.72
CA PHE A 82 -3.27 7.35 8.82
C PHE A 82 -3.20 7.86 10.26
N THR A 83 -2.75 9.10 10.44
CA THR A 83 -2.71 9.78 11.73
C THR A 83 -3.22 11.20 11.55
N THR A 84 -4.11 11.63 12.45
CA THR A 84 -4.47 13.04 12.59
C THR A 84 -3.44 13.71 13.52
N SER A 85 -2.93 14.87 13.10
CA SER A 85 -2.02 15.70 13.90
C SER A 85 -2.71 16.33 15.11
#